data_AF-A0A950EZV1-F1
#
_entry.id   AF-A0A950EZV1-F1
#
_cell.length_a   1.000
_cell.length_b   1.000
_cell.length_c   1.000
_cell.angle_alpha   90.00
_cell.angle_beta   90.00
_cell.angle_gamma   90.00
#
_symmetry.space_group_name_H-M   'P 1'
#
loop_
_entity.id
_entity.type
_entity.pdbx_description
1 polymer ?
#
loop_
_entity_poly.entity_id
_entity_poly.type
_entity_poly.pdbx_seq_one_letter_code
_entity_poly.pdbx_strand_id
1 'polypeptide(L)'
;MEAERYASTDRSLTAPRPLSLAERSEPTWVVSATWFFVGLGIAVRLVRYFVNYPIWHDEAFLAVNFWDRGYIDLLRPLDYGQVAPWLFLAIERTAVTWLGYSEPALRLFSTICSVLSLPLLRHVAGRLLRGTPQLLAVAVLAVSFYPIRHGAEIKPYASDLLASLILLALAVEWMRSPQSSRWWWALTALVPILVALSYPAVFVAGGVSLALAPSALRSNQRPVRLGCIVYNLVLVASFLAVYFACTVFQAEAMRDDYRNGCWADSFPPLDRPWAVPLWLVDVHTGRMMSYPVGDRRGASTLTLVCVLAGCLALHWRGQKTTLAVLVAPFGLGLIAAFLGRYPYGGQPRITLYAAPSICLLTGLGLSEFLSRIRRLEVQRRAFLGTLAGLAILGGGMMIRDLVKPYRVADDIRTRDFARWFWTEQAGRGELVCLKSDLGLSFRPRLWRVGMSAVYLFHQRMFSERHRQRRPVDLDPAIYSKDRPLRLVAFDHLPAGIPAFDRWLAALEGSFQVQRTETYLIQPGTPEEDWLRDAYVVLELIPREPVGAMARRPAPKPDGRRL
;
A
#
# COMPACT_ATOMS: atom_id res chain seq x y z
N MET A 1 -62.62 -64.41 7.87
CA MET A 1 -63.51 -63.47 7.15
C MET A 1 -63.42 -62.15 7.90
N GLU A 2 -62.80 -61.06 7.46
CA GLU A 2 -62.27 -60.56 6.17
C GLU A 2 -61.08 -59.63 6.56
N ALA A 3 -59.85 -59.80 6.06
CA ALA A 3 -59.32 -59.35 4.76
C ALA A 3 -59.38 -57.82 4.51
N GLU A 4 -58.21 -57.18 4.55
CA GLU A 4 -57.63 -56.22 3.56
C GLU A 4 -58.54 -55.08 3.02
N ARG A 5 -58.16 -53.80 2.83
CA ARG A 5 -56.96 -53.22 2.20
C ARG A 5 -57.20 -51.70 1.95
N TYR A 6 -56.09 -50.99 1.71
CA TYR A 6 -55.89 -49.78 0.88
C TYR A 6 -55.95 -48.34 1.45
N ALA A 7 -54.74 -47.76 1.39
CA ALA A 7 -54.25 -46.39 1.46
C ALA A 7 -55.14 -45.22 1.03
N SER A 8 -54.98 -44.08 1.72
CA SER A 8 -54.94 -42.76 1.09
C SER A 8 -53.88 -41.85 1.75
N THR A 9 -52.97 -41.36 0.92
CA THR A 9 -52.15 -40.16 1.11
C THR A 9 -53.05 -38.91 1.07
N ASP A 10 -52.91 -37.95 1.98
CA ASP A 10 -52.46 -36.59 1.59
C ASP A 10 -52.12 -35.67 2.79
N ARG A 11 -51.25 -34.74 2.46
CA ARG A 11 -50.67 -33.58 3.14
C ARG A 11 -51.63 -32.76 4.01
N SER A 12 -51.15 -32.34 5.17
CA SER A 12 -51.37 -30.96 5.66
C SER A 12 -50.15 -30.41 6.40
N LEU A 13 -49.36 -29.66 5.63
CA LEU A 13 -48.81 -28.34 5.96
C LEU A 13 -48.29 -28.13 7.39
N THR A 14 -47.00 -28.37 7.54
CA THR A 14 -46.12 -27.83 8.56
C THR A 14 -46.21 -26.30 8.63
N ALA A 15 -46.84 -25.78 9.68
CA ALA A 15 -46.67 -24.40 10.09
C ALA A 15 -45.18 -24.13 10.39
N PRO A 16 -44.58 -23.00 9.94
CA PRO A 16 -43.22 -22.66 10.29
C PRO A 16 -43.14 -22.37 11.79
N ARG A 17 -42.55 -23.31 12.54
CA ARG A 17 -42.15 -23.08 13.93
C ARG A 17 -41.18 -21.90 13.97
N PRO A 18 -41.37 -20.93 14.89
CA PRO A 18 -40.38 -19.90 15.13
C PRO A 18 -39.14 -20.59 15.74
N LEU A 19 -38.04 -20.64 14.99
CA LEU A 19 -36.73 -20.98 15.54
C LEU A 19 -36.31 -19.84 16.46
N SER A 20 -36.66 -19.96 17.75
CA SER A 20 -36.03 -19.19 18.81
C SER A 20 -34.54 -19.55 18.82
N LEU A 21 -33.72 -18.66 18.25
CA LEU A 21 -32.27 -18.73 18.22
C LEU A 21 -31.66 -18.41 19.60
N ALA A 22 -32.02 -19.21 20.61
CA ALA A 22 -31.28 -19.27 21.86
C ALA A 22 -30.07 -20.20 21.66
N GLU A 23 -28.89 -19.58 21.65
CA GLU A 23 -27.62 -20.13 22.15
C GLU A 23 -27.21 -21.54 21.71
N ARG A 24 -26.53 -21.64 20.57
CA ARG A 24 -25.43 -22.62 20.43
C ARG A 24 -24.13 -21.84 20.36
N SER A 25 -23.36 -21.87 21.44
CA SER A 25 -21.99 -21.35 21.48
C SER A 25 -21.15 -22.01 20.39
N GLU A 26 -20.26 -21.24 19.74
CA GLU A 26 -19.34 -21.81 18.76
C GLU A 26 -18.47 -22.89 19.42
N PRO A 27 -18.12 -23.98 18.70
CA PRO A 27 -17.21 -24.99 19.24
C PRO A 27 -15.90 -24.34 19.67
N THR A 28 -15.44 -24.60 20.90
CA THR A 28 -14.26 -23.97 21.49
C THR A 28 -13.02 -24.06 20.59
N TRP A 29 -12.85 -25.17 19.86
CA TRP A 29 -11.73 -25.35 18.94
C TRP A 29 -11.74 -24.38 17.76
N VAL A 30 -12.91 -23.97 17.25
CA VAL A 30 -13.02 -22.99 16.14
C VAL A 30 -12.57 -21.63 16.63
N VAL A 31 -12.98 -21.25 17.85
CA VAL A 31 -12.58 -20.00 18.49
C VAL A 31 -11.06 -19.98 18.70
N SER A 32 -10.50 -21.04 19.27
CA SER A 32 -9.05 -21.18 19.47
C SER A 32 -8.27 -21.13 18.15
N ALA A 33 -8.72 -21.86 17.12
CA ALA A 33 -8.09 -21.85 15.80
C ALA A 33 -8.17 -20.47 15.15
N THR A 34 -9.29 -19.75 15.31
CA THR A 34 -9.45 -18.40 14.75
C THR A 34 -8.44 -17.44 15.39
N TRP A 35 -8.31 -17.47 16.72
CA TRP A 35 -7.31 -16.66 17.42
C TRP A 35 -5.87 -17.08 17.13
N PHE A 36 -5.61 -18.37 16.91
CA PHE A 36 -4.32 -18.83 16.41
C PHE A 36 -3.96 -18.15 15.07
N PHE A 37 -4.89 -18.12 14.10
CA PHE A 37 -4.63 -17.45 12.81
C PHE A 37 -4.51 -15.93 12.95
N VAL A 38 -5.24 -15.29 13.88
CA VAL A 38 -5.01 -13.87 14.20
C VAL A 38 -3.58 -13.69 14.71
N GLY A 39 -3.14 -14.48 15.70
CA GLY A 39 -1.79 -14.42 16.25
C GLY A 39 -0.71 -14.69 15.21
N LEU A 40 -0.86 -15.73 14.39
CA LEU A 40 0.04 -16.05 13.29
C LEU A 40 0.13 -14.89 12.29
N GLY A 41 -1.01 -14.35 11.85
CA GLY A 41 -1.02 -13.24 10.90
C GLY A 41 -0.38 -11.96 11.44
N ILE A 42 -0.53 -11.68 12.74
CA ILE A 42 0.16 -10.59 13.43
C ILE A 42 1.66 -10.87 13.46
N ALA A 43 2.08 -12.07 13.88
CA ALA A 43 3.48 -12.45 13.95
C ALA A 43 4.19 -12.31 12.59
N VAL A 44 3.56 -12.77 11.50
CA VAL A 44 4.14 -12.66 10.14
C VAL A 44 4.36 -11.20 9.74
N ARG A 45 3.40 -10.31 10.03
CA ARG A 45 3.50 -8.87 9.73
C ARG A 45 4.58 -8.19 10.56
N LEU A 46 4.67 -8.53 11.85
CA LEU A 46 5.68 -7.98 12.75
C LEU A 46 7.08 -8.46 12.39
N VAL A 47 7.27 -9.74 12.07
CA VAL A 47 8.56 -10.24 11.56
C VAL A 47 8.99 -9.46 10.34
N ARG A 48 8.09 -9.27 9.36
CA ARG A 48 8.39 -8.49 8.17
C ARG A 48 8.81 -7.04 8.47
N TYR A 49 8.16 -6.40 9.44
CA TYR A 49 8.54 -5.06 9.89
C TYR A 49 9.92 -5.05 10.56
N PHE A 50 10.17 -5.94 11.52
CA PHE A 50 11.41 -5.97 12.31
C PHE A 50 12.63 -6.44 11.52
N VAL A 51 12.45 -7.24 10.48
CA VAL A 51 13.53 -7.59 9.54
C VAL A 51 14.08 -6.35 8.82
N ASN A 52 13.29 -5.28 8.70
CA ASN A 52 13.66 -4.00 8.11
C ASN A 52 14.36 -4.15 6.73
N TYR A 53 13.59 -4.62 5.75
CA TYR A 53 14.01 -4.73 4.37
C TYR A 53 14.65 -3.41 3.87
N PRO A 54 15.74 -3.45 3.10
CA PRO A 54 16.23 -2.24 2.45
C PRO A 54 15.13 -1.55 1.65
N ILE A 55 15.11 -0.22 1.65
CA ILE A 55 14.19 0.54 0.81
C ILE A 55 14.42 0.23 -0.67
N TRP A 56 13.34 0.16 -1.44
CA TRP A 56 13.39 0.04 -2.90
C TRP A 56 12.78 1.29 -3.55
N HIS A 57 13.02 1.47 -4.84
CA HIS A 57 12.70 2.71 -5.57
C HIS A 57 11.26 3.20 -5.39
N ASP A 58 10.25 2.32 -5.41
CA ASP A 58 8.85 2.75 -5.29
C ASP A 58 8.55 3.33 -3.90
N GLU A 59 9.10 2.77 -2.82
CA GLU A 59 8.99 3.38 -1.49
C GLU A 59 9.75 4.70 -1.42
N ALA A 60 10.95 4.74 -2.02
CA ALA A 60 11.77 5.95 -2.05
C ALA A 60 11.08 7.11 -2.77
N PHE A 61 10.33 6.85 -3.85
CA PHE A 61 9.55 7.87 -4.57
C PHE A 61 8.60 8.64 -3.66
N LEU A 62 7.97 7.95 -2.70
CA LEU A 62 7.11 8.64 -1.73
C LEU A 62 7.96 9.26 -0.62
N ALA A 63 8.92 8.52 -0.08
CA ALA A 63 9.67 8.89 1.09
C ALA A 63 10.45 10.21 0.94
N VAL A 64 11.03 10.48 -0.24
CA VAL A 64 11.79 11.72 -0.51
C VAL A 64 10.99 13.00 -0.29
N ASN A 65 9.66 12.92 -0.33
CA ASN A 65 8.77 14.06 -0.10
C ASN A 65 8.69 14.47 1.38
N PHE A 66 9.10 13.64 2.34
CA PHE A 66 8.92 13.95 3.77
C PHE A 66 10.08 14.71 4.42
N TRP A 67 11.18 14.91 3.69
CA TRP A 67 12.38 15.54 4.24
C TRP A 67 12.27 17.07 4.32
N ASP A 68 11.99 17.70 3.17
CA ASP A 68 11.98 19.15 3.03
C ASP A 68 10.56 19.75 3.11
N ARG A 69 9.53 18.97 2.80
CA ARG A 69 8.16 19.48 2.70
C ARG A 69 7.48 19.59 4.06
N GLY A 70 6.75 20.69 4.26
CA GLY A 70 5.80 20.84 5.36
C GLY A 70 4.45 20.16 5.06
N TYR A 71 3.55 20.16 6.03
CA TYR A 71 2.21 19.54 5.90
C TYR A 71 1.37 20.11 4.74
N ILE A 72 1.49 21.42 4.49
CA ILE A 72 0.78 22.10 3.40
C ILE A 72 1.44 21.80 2.04
N ASP A 73 2.77 21.72 2.00
CA ASP A 73 3.51 21.39 0.77
C ASP A 73 3.20 19.96 0.26
N LEU A 74 2.69 19.07 1.13
CA LEU A 74 2.23 17.73 0.77
C LEU A 74 0.89 17.71 0.03
N LEU A 75 0.17 18.84 -0.03
CA LEU A 75 -1.01 19.00 -0.92
C LEU A 75 -0.61 19.25 -2.38
N ARG A 76 0.62 19.71 -2.62
CA ARG A 76 1.14 19.97 -3.97
C ARG A 76 1.52 18.67 -4.67
N PRO A 77 1.73 18.68 -6.00
CA PRO A 77 2.25 17.52 -6.72
C PRO A 77 3.51 16.95 -6.05
N LEU A 78 3.50 15.65 -5.80
CA LEU A 78 4.60 14.96 -5.14
C LEU A 78 5.73 14.67 -6.13
N ASP A 79 6.96 14.73 -5.64
CA ASP A 79 8.12 14.31 -6.41
C ASP A 79 7.97 12.84 -6.81
N TYR A 80 8.61 12.47 -7.92
CA TYR A 80 8.54 11.12 -8.50
C TYR A 80 7.11 10.64 -8.81
N GLY A 81 6.24 11.59 -9.14
CA GLY A 81 4.94 11.31 -9.72
C GLY A 81 4.02 10.51 -8.80
N GLN A 82 4.11 10.71 -7.48
CA GLN A 82 3.32 9.94 -6.52
C GLN A 82 1.93 10.52 -6.31
N VAL A 83 0.98 9.63 -6.02
CA VAL A 83 -0.39 9.96 -5.65
C VAL A 83 -0.70 9.25 -4.33
N ALA A 84 -0.97 10.02 -3.28
CA ALA A 84 -1.23 9.47 -1.94
C ALA A 84 -2.24 10.35 -1.17
N PRO A 85 -3.07 9.75 -0.29
CA PRO A 85 -4.02 10.49 0.54
C PRO A 85 -3.33 11.45 1.50
N TRP A 86 -3.84 12.68 1.62
CA TRP A 86 -3.17 13.71 2.41
C TRP A 86 -3.02 13.35 3.89
N LEU A 87 -4.02 12.72 4.51
CA LEU A 87 -3.89 12.34 5.92
C LEU A 87 -2.83 11.25 6.12
N PHE A 88 -2.67 10.33 5.16
CA PHE A 88 -1.55 9.38 5.17
C PHE A 88 -0.21 10.13 5.14
N LEU A 89 -0.05 11.08 4.21
CA LEU A 89 1.17 11.90 4.10
C LEU A 89 1.46 12.70 5.38
N ALA A 90 0.43 13.27 6.01
CA ALA A 90 0.57 14.01 7.26
C ALA A 90 1.01 13.09 8.42
N ILE A 91 0.51 11.86 8.47
CA ILE A 91 0.93 10.87 9.47
C ILE A 91 2.40 10.48 9.25
N GLU A 92 2.82 10.21 8.01
CA GLU A 92 4.22 9.92 7.68
C GLU A 92 5.15 11.10 8.02
N ARG A 93 4.74 12.33 7.69
CA ARG A 93 5.49 13.53 8.06
C ARG A 93 5.63 13.70 9.57
N THR A 94 4.60 13.32 10.31
CA THR A 94 4.62 13.29 11.77
C THR A 94 5.58 12.20 12.26
N ALA A 95 5.54 10.98 11.71
CA ALA A 95 6.49 9.92 12.04
C ALA A 95 7.95 10.38 11.85
N VAL A 96 8.26 11.07 10.75
CA VAL A 96 9.60 11.65 10.52
C VAL A 96 10.00 12.66 11.60
N THR A 97 9.06 13.48 12.07
CA THR A 97 9.33 14.51 13.09
C THR A 97 9.63 13.89 14.45
N TRP A 98 8.89 12.86 14.84
CA TRP A 98 8.94 12.28 16.18
C TRP A 98 9.91 11.11 16.30
N LEU A 99 10.06 10.30 15.24
CA LEU A 99 10.86 9.07 15.22
C LEU A 99 12.10 9.17 14.32
N GLY A 100 12.25 10.28 13.58
CA GLY A 100 13.34 10.49 12.64
C GLY A 100 13.07 9.92 11.25
N TYR A 101 13.88 10.34 10.29
CA TYR A 101 13.80 9.88 8.90
C TYR A 101 14.55 8.55 8.73
N SER A 102 13.81 7.44 8.78
CA SER A 102 14.35 6.10 8.65
C SER A 102 13.33 5.14 8.03
N GLU A 103 13.83 4.02 7.50
CA GLU A 103 13.02 2.93 6.96
C GLU A 103 11.95 2.41 7.95
N PRO A 104 12.27 2.06 9.21
CA PRO A 104 11.26 1.55 10.15
C PRO A 104 10.28 2.64 10.64
N ALA A 105 10.70 3.91 10.74
CA ALA A 105 9.81 4.99 11.14
C ALA A 105 8.70 5.21 10.10
N LEU A 106 9.07 5.26 8.82
CA LEU A 106 8.15 5.49 7.70
C LEU A 106 7.30 4.26 7.32
N ARG A 107 7.59 3.08 7.87
CA ARG A 107 6.79 1.86 7.68
C ARG A 107 5.88 1.56 8.87
N LEU A 108 6.06 2.28 9.98
CA LEU A 108 5.36 1.98 11.24
C LEU A 108 3.85 2.13 11.08
N PHE A 109 3.39 3.21 10.46
CA PHE A 109 1.95 3.46 10.33
C PHE A 109 1.26 2.40 9.46
N SER A 110 1.83 2.07 8.30
CA SER A 110 1.37 0.96 7.46
C SER A 110 1.33 -0.37 8.22
N THR A 111 2.33 -0.62 9.06
CA THR A 111 2.44 -1.85 9.86
C THR A 111 1.33 -1.92 10.90
N ILE A 112 1.09 -0.83 11.61
CA ILE A 112 -0.04 -0.71 12.56
C ILE A 112 -1.36 -0.97 11.82
N CYS A 113 -1.57 -0.36 10.65
CA CYS A 113 -2.78 -0.59 9.86
C CYS A 113 -2.97 -2.05 9.47
N SER A 114 -1.89 -2.71 9.02
CA SER A 114 -1.92 -4.12 8.63
C SER A 114 -2.19 -5.06 9.80
N VAL A 115 -1.61 -4.78 10.98
CA VAL A 115 -1.81 -5.54 12.22
C VAL A 115 -3.25 -5.37 12.73
N LEU A 116 -3.76 -4.14 12.83
CA LEU A 116 -5.11 -3.84 13.30
C LEU A 116 -6.21 -4.41 12.38
N SER A 117 -5.89 -4.61 11.10
CA SER A 117 -6.83 -5.20 10.14
C SER A 117 -7.22 -6.65 10.46
N LEU A 118 -6.37 -7.43 11.15
CA LEU A 118 -6.69 -8.82 11.49
C LEU A 118 -7.76 -8.99 12.58
N PRO A 119 -7.61 -8.40 13.79
CA PRO A 119 -8.67 -8.47 14.80
C PRO A 119 -9.95 -7.80 14.31
N LEU A 120 -9.86 -6.75 13.49
CA LEU A 120 -11.03 -6.09 12.91
C LEU A 120 -11.73 -6.98 11.87
N LEU A 121 -11.00 -7.66 10.98
CA LEU A 121 -11.60 -8.67 10.10
C LEU A 121 -12.26 -9.78 10.94
N ARG A 122 -11.61 -10.29 11.98
CA ARG A 122 -12.20 -11.30 12.87
C ARG A 122 -13.52 -10.81 13.46
N HIS A 123 -13.59 -9.54 13.86
CA HIS A 123 -14.82 -8.93 14.36
C HIS A 123 -15.90 -8.88 13.27
N VAL A 124 -15.62 -8.30 12.10
CA VAL A 124 -16.57 -8.23 10.97
C VAL A 124 -17.04 -9.62 10.55
N ALA A 125 -16.11 -10.58 10.43
CA ALA A 125 -16.39 -11.96 10.08
C ALA A 125 -17.27 -12.63 11.14
N GLY A 126 -17.05 -12.43 12.44
CA GLY A 126 -17.92 -13.00 13.49
C GLY A 126 -19.30 -12.38 13.59
N ARG A 127 -19.51 -11.22 12.95
CA ARG A 127 -20.83 -10.57 12.87
C ARG A 127 -21.62 -11.00 11.63
N LEU A 128 -20.94 -11.38 10.55
CA LEU A 128 -21.53 -11.82 9.27
C LEU A 128 -21.58 -13.35 9.09
N LEU A 129 -20.60 -14.05 9.64
CA LEU A 129 -20.36 -15.47 9.50
C LEU A 129 -20.31 -16.11 10.91
N ARG A 130 -20.40 -17.44 10.96
CA ARG A 130 -20.24 -18.24 12.20
C ARG A 130 -19.52 -19.54 11.88
N GLY A 131 -18.75 -20.07 12.82
CA GLY A 131 -18.10 -21.38 12.70
C GLY A 131 -16.99 -21.42 11.64
N THR A 132 -16.98 -22.47 10.81
CA THR A 132 -15.89 -22.71 9.84
C THR A 132 -15.73 -21.61 8.77
N PRO A 133 -16.78 -20.99 8.20
CA PRO A 133 -16.63 -19.82 7.32
C PRO A 133 -15.85 -18.65 7.94
N GLN A 134 -16.09 -18.34 9.23
CA GLN A 134 -15.38 -17.25 9.92
C GLN A 134 -13.90 -17.59 10.07
N LEU A 135 -13.61 -18.80 10.54
CA LEU A 135 -12.24 -19.30 10.69
C LEU A 135 -11.49 -19.23 9.35
N LEU A 136 -12.09 -19.73 8.27
CA LEU A 136 -11.45 -19.72 6.95
C LEU A 136 -11.24 -18.30 6.41
N ALA A 137 -12.20 -17.38 6.59
CA ALA A 137 -12.03 -15.99 6.17
C ALA A 137 -10.86 -15.30 6.89
N VAL A 138 -10.75 -15.50 8.21
CA VAL A 138 -9.64 -14.97 9.02
C VAL A 138 -8.31 -15.63 8.63
N ALA A 139 -8.30 -16.95 8.47
CA ALA A 139 -7.10 -17.72 8.10
C ALA A 139 -6.56 -17.28 6.74
N VAL A 140 -7.42 -17.05 5.75
CA VAL A 140 -7.02 -16.55 4.43
C VAL A 140 -6.35 -15.18 4.54
N LEU A 141 -6.96 -14.18 5.19
CA LEU A 141 -6.33 -12.85 5.33
C LEU A 141 -5.04 -12.90 6.15
N ALA A 142 -5.00 -13.72 7.20
CA ALA A 142 -3.85 -13.87 8.07
C ALA A 142 -2.58 -14.21 7.28
N VAL A 143 -2.70 -15.06 6.26
CA VAL A 143 -1.57 -15.55 5.45
C VAL A 143 -1.62 -15.06 4.00
N SER A 144 -2.35 -13.98 3.72
CA SER A 144 -2.39 -13.38 2.38
C SER A 144 -1.13 -12.58 2.08
N PHE A 145 -0.38 -13.00 1.05
CA PHE A 145 0.94 -12.46 0.72
C PHE A 145 0.92 -10.94 0.48
N TYR A 146 -0.04 -10.42 -0.29
CA TYR A 146 -0.08 -9.00 -0.65
C TYR A 146 -0.42 -8.07 0.54
N PRO A 147 -1.47 -8.34 1.36
CA PRO A 147 -1.70 -7.60 2.61
C PRO A 147 -0.52 -7.64 3.60
N ILE A 148 0.22 -8.75 3.67
CA ILE A 148 1.43 -8.84 4.49
C ILE A 148 2.53 -7.96 3.89
N ARG A 149 2.78 -8.12 2.57
CA ARG A 149 3.81 -7.39 1.84
C ARG A 149 3.65 -5.88 2.00
N HIS A 150 2.48 -5.38 1.61
CA HIS A 150 2.14 -3.95 1.63
C HIS A 150 1.85 -3.43 3.03
N GLY A 151 1.80 -4.31 4.04
CA GLY A 151 1.74 -3.94 5.44
C GLY A 151 3.01 -3.29 5.96
N ALA A 152 4.16 -3.52 5.33
CA ALA A 152 5.45 -2.96 5.74
C ALA A 152 6.09 -2.16 4.61
N GLU A 153 5.29 -1.40 3.87
CA GLU A 153 5.78 -0.48 2.83
C GLU A 153 5.39 0.97 3.17
N ILE A 154 6.24 1.93 2.78
CA ILE A 154 5.99 3.39 2.88
C ILE A 154 4.93 3.79 1.82
N LYS A 155 3.71 3.26 1.95
CA LYS A 155 2.59 3.40 1.01
C LYS A 155 1.23 3.25 1.72
N PRO A 156 0.15 3.86 1.22
CA PRO A 156 -1.17 3.89 1.87
C PRO A 156 -1.98 2.58 1.79
N TYR A 157 -1.45 1.54 1.14
CA TYR A 157 -2.23 0.33 0.83
C TYR A 157 -2.75 -0.40 2.08
N ALA A 158 -1.97 -0.45 3.17
CA ALA A 158 -2.42 -1.05 4.42
C ALA A 158 -3.51 -0.22 5.11
N SER A 159 -3.47 1.11 5.01
CA SER A 159 -4.55 1.96 5.48
C SER A 159 -5.81 1.82 4.63
N ASP A 160 -5.71 1.50 3.34
CA ASP A 160 -6.87 1.20 2.49
C ASP A 160 -7.64 -0.03 3.00
N LEU A 161 -6.91 -1.10 3.36
CA LEU A 161 -7.48 -2.29 3.98
C LEU A 161 -8.16 -1.96 5.32
N LEU A 162 -7.47 -1.22 6.20
CA LEU A 162 -8.01 -0.87 7.52
C LEU A 162 -9.26 0.01 7.40
N ALA A 163 -9.23 1.05 6.55
CA ALA A 163 -10.37 1.94 6.33
C ALA A 163 -11.60 1.17 5.80
N SER A 164 -11.39 0.24 4.87
CA SER A 164 -12.44 -0.66 4.38
C SER A 164 -13.06 -1.48 5.52
N LEU A 165 -12.23 -2.08 6.38
CA LEU A 165 -12.69 -2.86 7.52
C LEU A 165 -13.44 -2.03 8.57
N ILE A 166 -13.02 -0.77 8.83
CA ILE A 166 -13.73 0.14 9.74
C ILE A 166 -15.13 0.44 9.19
N LEU A 167 -15.23 0.78 7.90
CA LEU A 167 -16.52 1.05 7.24
C LEU A 167 -17.42 -0.19 7.28
N LEU A 168 -16.88 -1.37 6.97
CA LEU A 168 -17.62 -2.63 7.04
C LEU A 168 -18.04 -2.97 8.48
N ALA A 169 -17.21 -2.73 9.49
CA ALA A 169 -17.58 -2.97 10.88
C ALA A 169 -18.79 -2.13 11.30
N LEU A 170 -18.79 -0.83 10.99
CA LEU A 170 -19.91 0.06 11.28
C LEU A 170 -21.18 -0.32 10.50
N ALA A 171 -21.03 -0.67 9.22
CA ALA A 171 -22.11 -1.14 8.37
C ALA A 171 -22.78 -2.40 8.94
N VAL A 172 -21.98 -3.37 9.36
CA VAL A 172 -22.47 -4.63 9.91
C VAL A 172 -23.13 -4.44 11.28
N GLU A 173 -22.60 -3.57 12.13
CA GLU A 173 -23.25 -3.25 13.40
C GLU A 173 -24.61 -2.55 13.20
N TRP A 174 -24.75 -1.72 12.17
CA TRP A 174 -26.06 -1.18 11.80
C TRP A 174 -27.00 -2.26 11.28
N MET A 175 -26.54 -3.16 10.40
CA MET A 175 -27.37 -4.27 9.88
C MET A 175 -27.92 -5.15 11.02
N ARG A 176 -27.19 -5.30 12.13
CA ARG A 176 -27.62 -6.04 13.32
C ARG A 176 -28.54 -5.24 14.24
N SER A 177 -28.56 -3.91 14.12
CA SER A 177 -29.42 -3.03 14.92
C SER A 177 -29.99 -1.89 14.06
N PRO A 178 -30.87 -2.18 13.07
CA PRO A 178 -31.26 -1.19 12.05
C PRO A 178 -32.01 0.03 12.59
N GLN A 179 -32.57 -0.09 13.80
CA GLN A 179 -33.26 1.00 14.49
C GLN A 179 -32.31 1.99 15.18
N SER A 180 -31.03 1.64 15.32
CA SER A 180 -30.05 2.47 16.03
C SER A 180 -29.39 3.46 15.06
N SER A 181 -29.61 4.76 15.27
CA SER A 181 -28.98 5.82 14.47
C SER A 181 -27.50 6.03 14.76
N ARG A 182 -27.00 5.55 15.91
CA ARG A 182 -25.61 5.77 16.35
C ARG A 182 -24.58 5.36 15.30
N TRP A 183 -24.87 4.31 14.54
CA TRP A 183 -23.94 3.78 13.53
C TRP A 183 -23.88 4.65 12.28
N TRP A 184 -25.00 5.27 11.88
CA TRP A 184 -24.99 6.29 10.82
C TRP A 184 -24.23 7.54 11.25
N TRP A 185 -24.38 7.96 12.50
CA TRP A 185 -23.61 9.08 13.04
C TRP A 185 -22.11 8.76 13.17
N ALA A 186 -21.76 7.55 13.58
CA ALA A 186 -20.37 7.09 13.58
C ALA A 186 -19.77 7.05 12.16
N LEU A 187 -20.52 6.52 11.18
CA LEU A 187 -20.16 6.55 9.77
C LEU A 187 -19.96 7.99 9.27
N THR A 188 -20.89 8.89 9.62
CA THR A 188 -20.82 10.32 9.26
C THR A 188 -19.58 10.99 9.84
N ALA A 189 -19.27 10.73 11.11
CA ALA A 189 -18.12 11.33 11.78
C ALA A 189 -16.78 10.81 11.22
N LEU A 190 -16.71 9.53 10.85
CA LEU A 190 -15.46 8.89 10.42
C LEU A 190 -15.20 8.99 8.92
N VAL A 191 -16.23 9.11 8.07
CA VAL A 191 -16.04 9.10 6.60
C VAL A 191 -15.10 10.19 6.08
N PRO A 192 -15.08 11.44 6.59
CA PRO A 192 -14.10 12.45 6.13
C PRO A 192 -12.66 12.03 6.42
N ILE A 193 -12.43 11.47 7.62
CA ILE A 193 -11.11 11.02 8.06
C ILE A 193 -10.66 9.84 7.20
N LEU A 194 -11.54 8.86 6.99
CA LEU A 194 -11.21 7.65 6.23
C LEU A 194 -10.96 7.95 4.74
N VAL A 195 -11.70 8.88 4.13
CA VAL A 195 -11.48 9.31 2.74
C VAL A 195 -10.18 10.11 2.60
N ALA A 196 -9.84 10.95 3.58
CA ALA A 196 -8.57 11.66 3.61
C ALA A 196 -7.36 10.73 3.86
N LEU A 197 -7.59 9.58 4.51
CA LEU A 197 -6.59 8.55 4.80
C LEU A 197 -6.42 7.54 3.66
N SER A 198 -7.50 7.23 2.95
CA SER A 198 -7.58 6.21 1.91
C SER A 198 -8.48 6.68 0.78
N TYR A 199 -7.91 6.91 -0.40
CA TYR A 199 -8.69 7.26 -1.58
C TYR A 199 -9.74 6.19 -1.95
N PRO A 200 -9.42 4.88 -2.02
CA PRO A 200 -10.43 3.88 -2.37
C PRO A 200 -11.49 3.65 -1.27
N ALA A 201 -11.37 4.24 -0.09
CA ALA A 201 -12.43 4.19 0.93
C ALA A 201 -13.77 4.74 0.40
N VAL A 202 -13.76 5.64 -0.59
CA VAL A 202 -14.99 6.12 -1.24
C VAL A 202 -15.78 5.01 -1.92
N PHE A 203 -15.11 3.98 -2.46
CA PHE A 203 -15.80 2.83 -3.07
C PHE A 203 -16.48 1.97 -2.01
N VAL A 204 -15.86 1.81 -0.84
CA VAL A 204 -16.44 1.04 0.27
C VAL A 204 -17.57 1.84 0.92
N ALA A 205 -17.34 3.13 1.22
CA ALA A 205 -18.33 4.03 1.80
C ALA A 205 -19.56 4.23 0.90
N GLY A 206 -19.33 4.41 -0.41
CA GLY A 206 -20.39 4.46 -1.42
C GLY A 206 -21.13 3.13 -1.55
N GLY A 207 -20.41 2.01 -1.52
CA GLY A 207 -21.01 0.67 -1.57
C GLY A 207 -21.90 0.39 -0.35
N VAL A 208 -21.45 0.76 0.85
CA VAL A 208 -22.24 0.73 2.08
C VAL A 208 -23.49 1.60 1.94
N SER A 209 -23.36 2.81 1.37
CA SER A 209 -24.52 3.66 1.13
C SER A 209 -25.54 3.00 0.20
N LEU A 210 -25.10 2.54 -0.97
CA LEU A 210 -25.98 1.92 -1.97
C LEU A 210 -26.70 0.68 -1.42
N ALA A 211 -26.01 -0.11 -0.61
CA ALA A 211 -26.57 -1.34 -0.04
C ALA A 211 -27.54 -1.08 1.12
N LEU A 212 -27.30 -0.05 1.96
CA LEU A 212 -28.03 0.17 3.21
C LEU A 212 -29.03 1.33 3.17
N ALA A 213 -28.84 2.32 2.29
CA ALA A 213 -29.73 3.48 2.19
C ALA A 213 -31.19 3.10 1.93
N PRO A 214 -31.54 2.11 1.07
CA PRO A 214 -32.93 1.75 0.82
C PRO A 214 -33.68 1.27 2.07
N SER A 215 -33.00 0.58 3.01
CA SER A 215 -33.60 0.16 4.27
C SER A 215 -33.54 1.28 5.32
N ALA A 216 -32.49 2.08 5.35
CA ALA A 216 -32.36 3.20 6.28
C ALA A 216 -33.39 4.31 6.00
N LEU A 217 -33.61 4.68 4.75
CA LEU A 217 -34.56 5.71 4.34
C LEU A 217 -36.03 5.30 4.56
N ARG A 218 -36.31 3.98 4.55
CA ARG A 218 -37.63 3.43 4.89
C ARG A 218 -37.82 3.18 6.39
N SER A 219 -36.80 3.46 7.22
CA SER A 219 -36.90 3.28 8.66
C SER A 219 -37.93 4.26 9.26
N ASN A 220 -38.73 3.79 10.21
CA ASN A 220 -39.66 4.64 10.97
C ASN A 220 -38.92 5.64 11.87
N GLN A 221 -37.68 5.37 12.22
CA GLN A 221 -36.86 6.21 13.08
C GLN A 221 -36.31 7.43 12.33
N ARG A 222 -36.81 8.63 12.66
CA ARG A 222 -36.31 9.91 12.10
C ARG A 222 -34.77 10.04 12.21
N PRO A 223 -34.13 9.70 13.35
CA PRO A 223 -32.68 9.83 13.48
C PRO A 223 -31.87 8.91 12.54
N VAL A 224 -32.43 7.74 12.17
CA VAL A 224 -31.77 6.82 11.22
C VAL A 224 -31.81 7.40 9.81
N ARG A 225 -32.98 7.89 9.37
CA ARG A 225 -33.14 8.54 8.06
C ARG A 225 -32.23 9.76 7.93
N LEU A 226 -32.22 10.61 8.95
CA LEU A 226 -31.38 11.81 8.98
C LEU A 226 -29.90 11.44 8.96
N GLY A 227 -29.46 10.49 9.79
CA GLY A 227 -28.07 10.03 9.79
C GLY A 227 -27.63 9.48 8.43
N CYS A 228 -28.49 8.73 7.73
CA CYS A 228 -28.22 8.24 6.37
C CYS A 228 -28.08 9.38 5.35
N ILE A 229 -28.95 10.40 5.39
CA ILE A 229 -28.89 11.56 4.48
C ILE A 229 -27.61 12.36 4.75
N VAL A 230 -27.34 12.69 6.01
CA VAL A 230 -26.16 13.47 6.39
C VAL A 230 -24.87 12.72 6.06
N TYR A 231 -24.80 11.40 6.30
CA TYR A 231 -23.66 10.58 5.89
C TYR A 231 -23.37 10.72 4.40
N ASN A 232 -24.39 10.66 3.54
CA ASN A 232 -24.21 10.77 2.09
C ASN A 232 -23.74 12.15 1.67
N LEU A 233 -24.31 13.21 2.25
CA LEU A 233 -23.86 14.58 2.01
C LEU A 233 -22.41 14.78 2.44
N VAL A 234 -22.04 14.28 3.63
CA VAL A 234 -20.68 14.37 4.16
C VAL A 234 -19.71 13.52 3.34
N LEU A 235 -20.10 12.34 2.88
CA LEU A 235 -19.29 11.49 1.99
C LEU A 235 -18.99 12.23 0.68
N VAL A 236 -20.00 12.80 0.02
CA VAL A 236 -19.81 13.57 -1.23
C VAL A 236 -18.94 14.80 -0.98
N ALA A 237 -19.24 15.58 0.06
CA ALA A 237 -18.45 16.75 0.42
C ALA A 237 -16.97 16.39 0.71
N SER A 238 -16.73 15.30 1.45
CA SER A 238 -15.38 14.83 1.77
C SER A 238 -14.63 14.37 0.53
N PHE A 239 -15.28 13.61 -0.35
CA PHE A 239 -14.70 13.21 -1.62
C PHE A 239 -14.33 14.43 -2.47
N LEU A 240 -15.25 15.38 -2.66
CA LEU A 240 -14.98 16.58 -3.45
C LEU A 240 -13.87 17.43 -2.83
N ALA A 241 -13.87 17.61 -1.51
CA ALA A 241 -12.82 18.35 -0.81
C ALA A 241 -11.45 17.71 -1.02
N VAL A 242 -11.30 16.41 -0.77
CA VAL A 242 -10.03 15.69 -0.94
C VAL A 242 -9.59 15.67 -2.41
N TYR A 243 -10.56 15.44 -3.31
CA TYR A 243 -10.30 15.37 -4.75
C TYR A 243 -9.76 16.69 -5.28
N PHE A 244 -10.44 17.81 -4.99
CA PHE A 244 -10.03 19.14 -5.48
C PHE A 244 -8.87 19.75 -4.69
N ALA A 245 -8.68 19.42 -3.42
CA ALA A 245 -7.56 19.95 -2.64
C ALA A 245 -6.22 19.27 -2.96
N CYS A 246 -6.24 18.00 -3.39
CA CYS A 246 -5.03 17.17 -3.42
C CYS A 246 -5.00 16.24 -4.65
N THR A 247 -6.02 15.40 -4.83
CA THR A 247 -5.96 14.31 -5.83
C THR A 247 -5.85 14.81 -7.26
N VAL A 248 -6.57 15.87 -7.62
CA VAL A 248 -6.52 16.44 -8.99
C VAL A 248 -5.11 16.88 -9.33
N PHE A 249 -4.47 17.67 -8.46
CA PHE A 249 -3.13 18.21 -8.70
C PHE A 249 -2.06 17.12 -8.73
N GLN A 250 -2.13 16.14 -7.82
CA GLN A 250 -1.19 15.02 -7.81
C GLN A 250 -1.36 14.12 -9.05
N ALA A 251 -2.61 13.87 -9.47
CA ALA A 251 -2.88 12.97 -10.58
C ALA A 251 -2.71 13.61 -11.95
N GLU A 252 -2.94 14.93 -12.10
CA GLU A 252 -2.89 15.62 -13.40
C GLU A 252 -1.54 15.45 -14.10
N ALA A 253 -0.44 15.59 -13.36
CA ALA A 253 0.90 15.44 -13.92
C ALA A 253 1.21 14.03 -14.43
N MET A 254 0.56 12.99 -13.89
CA MET A 254 0.90 11.57 -14.13
C MET A 254 -0.25 10.77 -14.76
N ARG A 255 -1.38 11.41 -15.06
CA ARG A 255 -2.61 10.71 -15.47
C ARG A 255 -2.40 9.90 -16.75
N ASP A 256 -1.78 10.53 -17.75
CA ASP A 256 -1.56 9.89 -19.05
C ASP A 256 -0.49 8.81 -18.96
N ASP A 257 0.60 9.06 -18.24
CA ASP A 257 1.67 8.08 -17.98
C ASP A 257 1.15 6.86 -17.21
N TYR A 258 0.24 7.06 -16.26
CA TYR A 258 -0.39 5.98 -15.52
C TYR A 258 -1.35 5.20 -16.41
N ARG A 259 -2.25 5.90 -17.11
CA ARG A 259 -3.29 5.27 -17.93
C ARG A 259 -2.73 4.51 -19.13
N ASN A 260 -1.72 5.06 -19.79
CA ASN A 260 -1.16 4.49 -21.02
C ASN A 260 0.17 3.77 -20.81
N GLY A 261 0.78 3.90 -19.63
CA GLY A 261 2.01 3.22 -19.25
C GLY A 261 1.75 2.10 -18.25
N CYS A 262 2.23 2.26 -17.01
CA CYS A 262 2.36 1.16 -16.05
C CYS A 262 1.03 0.54 -15.57
N TRP A 263 -0.11 1.22 -15.77
CA TRP A 263 -1.45 0.73 -15.43
C TRP A 263 -2.34 0.45 -16.62
N ALA A 264 -1.83 0.48 -17.86
CA ALA A 264 -2.65 0.30 -19.07
C ALA A 264 -3.53 -0.97 -19.01
N ASP A 265 -2.95 -2.10 -18.62
CA ASP A 265 -3.66 -3.38 -18.49
C ASP A 265 -4.73 -3.40 -17.38
N SER A 266 -4.77 -2.38 -16.53
CA SER A 266 -5.73 -2.24 -15.43
C SER A 266 -6.97 -1.43 -15.81
N PHE A 267 -7.03 -0.89 -17.03
CA PHE A 267 -8.18 -0.20 -17.57
C PHE A 267 -8.90 -1.05 -18.63
N PRO A 268 -10.23 -0.91 -18.80
CA PRO A 268 -10.95 -1.67 -19.81
C PRO A 268 -10.44 -1.28 -21.21
N PRO A 269 -10.24 -2.25 -22.13
CA PRO A 269 -9.81 -2.00 -23.51
C PRO A 269 -10.98 -1.41 -24.33
N LEU A 270 -11.26 -0.12 -24.16
CA LEU A 270 -12.37 0.57 -24.83
C LEU A 270 -12.12 0.78 -26.33
N ASP A 271 -10.87 0.69 -26.78
CA ASP A 271 -10.47 0.61 -28.19
C ASP A 271 -10.92 -0.70 -28.84
N ARG A 272 -11.05 -1.77 -28.04
CA ARG A 272 -11.50 -3.10 -28.45
C ARG A 272 -12.60 -3.60 -27.51
N PRO A 273 -13.83 -3.06 -27.59
CA PRO A 273 -14.91 -3.39 -26.65
C PRO A 273 -15.21 -4.89 -26.53
N TRP A 274 -15.02 -5.65 -27.62
CA TRP A 274 -15.16 -7.11 -27.63
C TRP A 274 -14.17 -7.84 -26.70
N ALA A 275 -13.05 -7.22 -26.35
CA ALA A 275 -12.04 -7.77 -25.43
C ALA A 275 -12.36 -7.50 -23.95
N VAL A 276 -13.34 -6.64 -23.65
CA VAL A 276 -13.73 -6.31 -22.26
C VAL A 276 -14.11 -7.56 -21.44
N PRO A 277 -14.89 -8.54 -21.95
CA PRO A 277 -15.16 -9.78 -21.23
C PRO A 277 -13.89 -10.59 -20.91
N LEU A 278 -12.94 -10.66 -21.85
CA LEU A 278 -11.66 -11.35 -21.64
C LEU A 278 -10.81 -10.64 -20.59
N TRP A 279 -10.77 -9.31 -20.64
CA TRP A 279 -10.12 -8.48 -19.63
C TRP A 279 -10.74 -8.68 -18.24
N LEU A 280 -12.07 -8.74 -18.14
CA LEU A 280 -12.75 -9.04 -16.88
C LEU A 280 -12.33 -10.41 -16.33
N VAL A 281 -12.26 -11.44 -17.18
CA VAL A 281 -11.78 -12.77 -16.77
C VAL A 281 -10.33 -12.70 -16.30
N ASP A 282 -9.43 -12.06 -17.05
CA ASP A 282 -8.00 -11.95 -16.67
C ASP A 282 -7.82 -11.21 -15.34
N VAL A 283 -8.48 -10.06 -15.16
CA VAL A 283 -8.37 -9.26 -13.94
C VAL A 283 -8.93 -10.00 -12.72
N HIS A 284 -10.08 -10.67 -12.85
CA HIS A 284 -10.71 -11.37 -11.73
C HIS A 284 -10.08 -12.75 -11.45
N THR A 285 -9.44 -13.39 -12.43
CA THR A 285 -8.67 -14.63 -12.21
C THR A 285 -7.19 -14.35 -11.90
N GLY A 286 -6.77 -13.10 -12.03
CA GLY A 286 -5.41 -12.62 -11.88
C GLY A 286 -5.11 -12.04 -10.50
N ARG A 287 -4.30 -10.97 -10.48
CA ARG A 287 -3.73 -10.35 -9.28
C ARG A 287 -4.78 -9.84 -8.28
N MET A 288 -5.94 -9.39 -8.74
CA MET A 288 -6.98 -8.88 -7.85
C MET A 288 -7.47 -9.92 -6.84
N MET A 289 -7.47 -11.20 -7.19
CA MET A 289 -8.00 -12.29 -6.36
C MET A 289 -6.90 -13.10 -5.66
N SER A 290 -5.67 -12.60 -5.54
CA SER A 290 -4.54 -13.34 -5.00
C SER A 290 -4.53 -13.47 -3.47
N TYR A 291 -5.54 -14.17 -2.93
CA TYR A 291 -5.74 -14.44 -1.51
C TYR A 291 -5.90 -15.95 -1.28
N PRO A 292 -5.02 -16.61 -0.51
CA PRO A 292 -3.84 -16.05 0.15
C PRO A 292 -2.63 -15.82 -0.78
N VAL A 293 -2.58 -16.50 -1.92
CA VAL A 293 -1.55 -16.37 -2.96
C VAL A 293 -2.21 -16.41 -4.34
N GLY A 294 -1.49 -15.94 -5.36
CA GLY A 294 -1.95 -15.91 -6.75
C GLY A 294 -1.14 -14.91 -7.57
N ASP A 295 -1.39 -14.88 -8.87
CA ASP A 295 -0.80 -13.93 -9.82
C ASP A 295 -1.66 -13.90 -11.11
N ARG A 296 -1.15 -13.30 -12.18
CA ARG A 296 -1.75 -13.23 -13.53
C ARG A 296 -2.00 -14.62 -14.14
N ARG A 297 -2.66 -14.65 -15.31
CA ARG A 297 -2.88 -15.85 -16.12
C ARG A 297 -3.65 -16.95 -15.37
N GLY A 298 -4.65 -16.55 -14.59
CA GLY A 298 -5.55 -17.48 -13.92
C GLY A 298 -5.04 -18.10 -12.62
N ALA A 299 -3.87 -17.68 -12.10
CA ALA A 299 -3.32 -18.26 -10.87
C ALA A 299 -4.18 -17.99 -9.61
N SER A 300 -5.17 -17.09 -9.67
CA SER A 300 -6.14 -16.84 -8.60
C SER A 300 -7.53 -17.42 -8.88
N THR A 301 -7.69 -18.31 -9.87
CA THR A 301 -8.98 -18.88 -10.26
C THR A 301 -9.69 -19.59 -9.11
N LEU A 302 -8.96 -20.32 -8.26
CA LEU A 302 -9.56 -21.01 -7.11
C LEU A 302 -10.21 -20.02 -6.13
N THR A 303 -9.53 -18.90 -5.85
CA THR A 303 -10.07 -17.83 -5.00
C THR A 303 -11.33 -17.23 -5.62
N LEU A 304 -11.32 -16.95 -6.93
CA LEU A 304 -12.50 -16.45 -7.64
C LEU A 304 -13.67 -17.44 -7.54
N VAL A 305 -13.45 -18.74 -7.77
CA VAL A 305 -14.48 -19.77 -7.66
C VAL A 305 -15.07 -19.81 -6.25
N CYS A 306 -14.24 -19.69 -5.21
CA CYS A 306 -14.71 -19.58 -3.83
C CYS A 306 -15.51 -18.29 -3.59
N VAL A 307 -15.06 -17.14 -4.10
CA VAL A 307 -15.80 -15.87 -3.99
C VAL A 307 -17.19 -15.99 -4.65
N LEU A 308 -17.27 -16.54 -5.86
CA LEU A 308 -18.54 -16.74 -6.56
C LEU A 308 -19.47 -17.71 -5.81
N ALA A 309 -18.93 -18.80 -5.25
CA ALA A 309 -19.69 -19.72 -4.41
C ALA A 309 -20.20 -19.02 -3.13
N GLY A 310 -19.40 -18.17 -2.50
CA GLY A 310 -19.81 -17.34 -1.37
C GLY A 310 -20.93 -16.36 -1.73
N CYS A 311 -20.81 -15.67 -2.86
CA CYS A 311 -21.87 -14.79 -3.38
C CYS A 311 -23.17 -15.55 -3.59
N LEU A 312 -23.11 -16.71 -4.22
CA LEU A 312 -24.26 -17.55 -4.51
C LEU A 312 -24.91 -18.10 -3.24
N ALA A 313 -24.10 -18.50 -2.26
CA ALA A 313 -24.58 -18.91 -0.95
C ALA A 313 -25.34 -17.79 -0.22
N LEU A 314 -24.83 -16.55 -0.23
CA LEU A 314 -25.54 -15.41 0.35
C LEU A 314 -26.85 -15.12 -0.40
N HIS A 315 -26.83 -15.19 -1.74
CA HIS A 315 -28.00 -14.98 -2.57
C HIS A 315 -29.11 -15.99 -2.24
N TRP A 316 -28.79 -17.29 -2.22
CA TRP A 316 -29.74 -18.37 -1.94
C TRP A 316 -30.22 -18.38 -0.49
N ARG A 317 -29.42 -17.87 0.45
CA ARG A 317 -29.83 -17.66 1.85
C ARG A 317 -30.68 -16.40 2.07
N GLY A 318 -31.01 -15.68 1.00
CA GLY A 318 -31.80 -14.44 1.06
C GLY A 318 -31.05 -13.25 1.67
N GLN A 319 -29.73 -13.34 1.88
CA GLN A 319 -28.90 -12.30 2.50
C GLN A 319 -28.46 -11.23 1.48
N LYS A 320 -29.43 -10.67 0.74
CA LYS A 320 -29.18 -9.74 -0.37
C LYS A 320 -28.44 -8.47 0.08
N THR A 321 -28.75 -7.95 1.26
CA THR A 321 -28.08 -6.76 1.82
C THR A 321 -26.62 -7.04 2.13
N THR A 322 -26.30 -8.17 2.77
CA THR A 322 -24.91 -8.59 3.02
C THR A 322 -24.14 -8.74 1.72
N LEU A 323 -24.74 -9.40 0.72
CA LEU A 323 -24.15 -9.56 -0.60
C LEU A 323 -23.87 -8.18 -1.25
N ALA A 324 -24.84 -7.27 -1.21
CA ALA A 324 -24.69 -5.92 -1.77
C ALA A 324 -23.57 -5.13 -1.08
N VAL A 325 -23.48 -5.16 0.26
CA VAL A 325 -22.39 -4.50 1.01
C VAL A 325 -21.01 -5.02 0.58
N LEU A 326 -20.87 -6.33 0.37
CA LEU A 326 -19.57 -6.93 0.02
C LEU A 326 -19.19 -6.73 -1.45
N VAL A 327 -20.17 -6.68 -2.37
CA VAL A 327 -19.93 -6.66 -3.83
C VAL A 327 -19.97 -5.24 -4.42
N ALA A 328 -20.77 -4.31 -3.88
CA ALA A 328 -20.89 -2.95 -4.41
C ALA A 328 -19.55 -2.20 -4.56
N PRO A 329 -18.55 -2.34 -3.65
CA PRO A 329 -17.25 -1.69 -3.81
C PRO A 329 -16.49 -2.10 -5.07
N PHE A 330 -16.68 -3.35 -5.55
CA PHE A 330 -16.11 -3.81 -6.82
C PHE A 330 -16.77 -3.10 -7.99
N GLY A 331 -18.11 -2.98 -7.96
CA GLY A 331 -18.87 -2.27 -9.00
C GLY A 331 -18.46 -0.79 -9.11
N LEU A 332 -18.30 -0.10 -7.97
CA LEU A 332 -17.86 1.30 -7.96
C LEU A 332 -16.41 1.47 -8.46
N GLY A 333 -15.50 0.58 -8.07
CA GLY A 333 -14.14 0.56 -8.60
C GLY A 333 -14.11 0.29 -10.11
N LEU A 334 -14.95 -0.63 -10.59
CA LEU A 334 -15.08 -0.94 -12.01
C LEU A 334 -15.60 0.27 -12.80
N ILE A 335 -16.65 0.95 -12.30
CA ILE A 335 -17.14 2.20 -12.90
C ILE A 335 -16.03 3.24 -12.97
N ALA A 336 -15.24 3.41 -11.91
CA ALA A 336 -14.12 4.35 -11.90
C ALA A 336 -13.04 3.99 -12.95
N ALA A 337 -12.83 2.71 -13.25
CA ALA A 337 -11.95 2.27 -14.34
C ALA A 337 -12.54 2.56 -15.72
N PHE A 338 -13.84 2.34 -15.94
CA PHE A 338 -14.51 2.74 -17.19
C PHE A 338 -14.44 4.25 -17.42
N LEU A 339 -14.45 5.06 -16.35
CA LEU A 339 -14.26 6.51 -16.43
C LEU A 339 -12.78 6.93 -16.61
N GLY A 340 -11.84 5.98 -16.62
CA GLY A 340 -10.40 6.25 -16.70
C GLY A 340 -9.84 6.98 -15.47
N ARG A 341 -10.49 6.87 -14.31
CA ARG A 341 -10.15 7.60 -13.08
C ARG A 341 -9.44 6.77 -12.03
N TYR A 342 -9.62 5.45 -12.04
CA TYR A 342 -8.97 4.55 -11.10
C TYR A 342 -8.68 3.19 -11.77
N PRO A 343 -7.46 2.64 -11.68
CA PRO A 343 -7.14 1.33 -12.25
C PRO A 343 -7.88 0.21 -11.50
N TYR A 344 -8.37 -0.81 -12.21
CA TYR A 344 -9.14 -1.91 -11.62
C TYR A 344 -8.39 -3.24 -11.72
N GLY A 345 -7.98 -3.76 -10.57
CA GLY A 345 -7.56 -5.16 -10.37
C GLY A 345 -6.27 -5.63 -11.06
N GLY A 346 -5.61 -4.82 -11.89
CA GLY A 346 -4.35 -5.20 -12.54
C GLY A 346 -3.13 -5.32 -11.61
N GLN A 347 -3.19 -4.76 -10.40
CA GLN A 347 -2.26 -5.06 -9.29
C GLN A 347 -3.04 -5.18 -7.96
N PRO A 348 -2.57 -6.01 -7.01
CA PRO A 348 -3.29 -6.19 -5.73
C PRO A 348 -3.22 -4.97 -4.82
N ARG A 349 -2.14 -4.18 -4.91
CA ARG A 349 -1.89 -3.01 -4.07
C ARG A 349 -2.97 -1.92 -4.20
N ILE A 350 -3.52 -1.75 -5.40
CA ILE A 350 -4.60 -0.79 -5.69
C ILE A 350 -6.00 -1.35 -5.43
N THR A 351 -6.13 -2.59 -4.96
CA THR A 351 -7.43 -3.21 -4.66
C THR A 351 -7.51 -3.78 -3.24
N LEU A 352 -6.59 -3.40 -2.34
CA LEU A 352 -6.63 -3.87 -0.95
C LEU A 352 -7.88 -3.42 -0.18
N TYR A 353 -8.57 -2.37 -0.62
CA TYR A 353 -9.89 -2.00 -0.10
C TYR A 353 -10.94 -3.12 -0.28
N ALA A 354 -10.79 -3.98 -1.29
CA ALA A 354 -11.70 -5.08 -1.58
C ALA A 354 -11.32 -6.38 -0.84
N ALA A 355 -10.10 -6.47 -0.28
CA ALA A 355 -9.59 -7.64 0.40
C ALA A 355 -10.53 -8.20 1.49
N PRO A 356 -11.18 -7.38 2.35
CA PRO A 356 -12.13 -7.91 3.34
C PRO A 356 -13.27 -8.69 2.70
N SER A 357 -13.87 -8.14 1.64
CA SER A 357 -14.95 -8.80 0.90
C SER A 357 -14.47 -10.09 0.25
N ILE A 358 -13.27 -10.09 -0.35
CA ILE A 358 -12.67 -11.29 -0.94
C ILE A 358 -12.52 -12.37 0.14
N CYS A 359 -11.85 -12.07 1.25
CA CYS A 359 -11.61 -13.05 2.31
C CYS A 359 -12.91 -13.59 2.94
N LEU A 360 -13.91 -12.74 3.17
CA LEU A 360 -15.21 -13.14 3.70
C LEU A 360 -15.95 -14.09 2.74
N LEU A 361 -16.00 -13.74 1.45
CA LEU A 361 -16.68 -14.54 0.43
C LEU A 361 -15.92 -15.84 0.14
N THR A 362 -14.58 -15.80 0.10
CA THR A 362 -13.72 -16.99 -0.01
C THR A 362 -13.92 -17.93 1.17
N GLY A 363 -13.90 -17.42 2.41
CA GLY A 363 -14.11 -18.24 3.61
C GLY A 363 -15.48 -18.93 3.61
N LEU A 364 -16.53 -18.21 3.20
CA LEU A 364 -17.86 -18.77 3.04
C LEU A 364 -17.90 -19.83 1.91
N GLY A 365 -17.45 -19.50 0.70
CA GLY A 365 -17.49 -20.42 -0.43
C GLY A 365 -16.63 -21.67 -0.25
N LEU A 366 -15.45 -21.55 0.35
CA LEU A 366 -14.60 -22.68 0.68
C LEU A 366 -15.27 -23.60 1.70
N SER A 367 -15.95 -23.03 2.71
CA SER A 367 -16.74 -23.82 3.65
C SER A 367 -17.88 -24.58 2.96
N GLU A 368 -18.55 -23.97 1.98
CA GLU A 368 -19.61 -24.63 1.19
C GLU A 368 -19.06 -25.78 0.33
N PHE A 369 -17.86 -25.64 -0.24
CA PHE A 369 -17.25 -26.73 -1.00
C PHE A 369 -16.87 -27.90 -0.09
N LEU A 370 -16.24 -27.62 1.05
CA LEU A 370 -15.85 -28.64 2.00
C LEU A 370 -17.08 -29.35 2.62
N SER A 371 -18.19 -28.63 2.83
CA SER A 371 -19.42 -29.22 3.35
C SER A 371 -20.11 -30.19 2.38
N ARG A 372 -19.84 -30.09 1.08
CA ARG A 372 -20.40 -30.98 0.03
C ARG A 372 -19.68 -32.34 -0.08
N ILE A 373 -18.54 -32.51 0.58
CA ILE A 373 -17.82 -33.79 0.60
C ILE A 373 -18.64 -34.80 1.43
N ARG A 374 -19.18 -35.83 0.77
CA ARG A 374 -20.11 -36.81 1.38
C ARG A 374 -19.48 -37.66 2.49
N ARG A 375 -18.19 -38.01 2.35
CA ARG A 375 -17.48 -38.86 3.32
C ARG A 375 -16.92 -37.98 4.44
N LEU A 376 -17.43 -38.15 5.67
CA LEU A 376 -17.03 -37.35 6.84
C LEU A 376 -15.52 -37.38 7.11
N GLU A 377 -14.88 -38.55 6.96
CA GLU A 377 -13.42 -38.67 7.14
C GLU A 377 -12.63 -37.86 6.10
N VAL A 378 -13.06 -37.89 4.83
CA VAL A 378 -12.43 -37.12 3.75
C VAL A 378 -12.66 -35.62 3.95
N GLN A 379 -13.88 -35.23 4.35
CA GLN A 379 -14.20 -33.86 4.68
C GLN A 379 -13.31 -33.33 5.82
N ARG A 380 -13.17 -34.10 6.91
CA ARG A 380 -12.33 -33.72 8.05
C ARG A 380 -10.87 -33.57 7.64
N ARG A 381 -10.33 -34.54 6.88
CA ARG A 381 -8.95 -34.47 6.37
C ARG A 381 -8.74 -33.27 5.43
N ALA A 382 -9.66 -33.02 4.51
CA ALA A 382 -9.59 -31.88 3.60
C ALA A 382 -9.63 -30.54 4.36
N PHE A 383 -10.50 -30.43 5.36
CA PHE A 383 -10.59 -29.25 6.21
C PHE A 383 -9.31 -29.03 7.03
N LEU A 384 -8.82 -30.06 7.73
CA LEU A 384 -7.57 -29.97 8.49
C LEU A 384 -6.36 -29.71 7.60
N GLY A 385 -6.29 -30.35 6.43
CA GLY A 385 -5.25 -30.12 5.43
C GLY A 385 -5.26 -28.70 4.89
N THR A 386 -6.45 -28.11 4.70
CA THR A 386 -6.59 -26.69 4.33
C THR A 386 -6.03 -25.78 5.41
N LEU A 387 -6.39 -25.99 6.67
CA LEU A 387 -5.86 -25.20 7.79
C LEU A 387 -4.34 -25.38 7.95
N ALA A 388 -3.85 -26.61 7.86
CA ALA A 388 -2.41 -26.91 7.91
C ALA A 388 -1.66 -26.23 6.77
N GLY A 389 -2.19 -26.29 5.54
CA GLY A 389 -1.61 -25.62 4.37
C GLY A 389 -1.54 -24.09 4.56
N LEU A 390 -2.60 -23.47 5.09
CA LEU A 390 -2.60 -22.04 5.41
C LEU A 390 -1.58 -21.70 6.50
N ALA A 391 -1.49 -22.50 7.57
CA ALA A 391 -0.51 -22.28 8.64
C ALA A 391 0.94 -22.43 8.14
N ILE A 392 1.22 -23.46 7.33
CA ILE A 392 2.52 -23.69 6.68
C ILE A 392 2.88 -22.52 5.76
N LEU A 393 1.93 -22.00 4.99
CA LEU A 393 2.14 -20.83 4.14
C LEU A 393 2.51 -19.60 4.98
N GLY A 394 1.83 -19.38 6.11
CA GLY A 394 2.16 -18.33 7.08
C GLY A 394 3.59 -18.45 7.62
N GLY A 395 3.92 -19.62 8.18
CA GLY A 395 5.26 -19.90 8.71
C GLY A 395 6.35 -19.82 7.63
N GLY A 396 6.07 -20.32 6.42
CA GLY A 396 6.98 -20.24 5.27
C GLY A 396 7.27 -18.80 4.84
N MET A 397 6.29 -17.90 4.89
CA MET A 397 6.54 -16.46 4.64
C MET A 397 7.42 -15.83 5.72
N MET A 398 7.24 -16.18 7.00
CA MET A 398 8.13 -15.72 8.06
C MET A 398 9.56 -16.21 7.86
N ILE A 399 9.74 -17.51 7.59
CA ILE A 399 11.05 -18.10 7.32
C ILE A 399 11.70 -17.43 6.11
N ARG A 400 10.94 -17.22 5.03
CA ARG A 400 11.43 -16.51 3.84
C ARG A 400 11.90 -15.11 4.20
N ASP A 401 11.12 -14.37 4.99
CA ASP A 401 11.46 -12.99 5.33
C ASP A 401 12.70 -12.93 6.25
N LEU A 402 12.90 -13.92 7.13
CA LEU A 402 14.11 -14.03 7.97
C LEU A 402 15.35 -14.46 7.18
N VAL A 403 15.23 -15.41 6.25
CA VAL A 403 16.35 -15.95 5.45
C VAL A 403 16.74 -15.03 4.30
N LYS A 404 15.76 -14.32 3.72
CA LYS A 404 15.96 -13.38 2.61
C LYS A 404 15.37 -12.01 3.01
N PRO A 405 16.07 -11.25 3.88
CA PRO A 405 15.60 -9.97 4.43
C PRO A 405 15.71 -8.81 3.42
N TYR A 406 15.43 -9.09 2.16
CA TYR A 406 15.57 -8.16 1.04
C TYR A 406 14.66 -8.58 -0.11
N ARG A 407 14.27 -7.59 -0.94
CA ARG A 407 13.52 -7.87 -2.16
C ARG A 407 14.45 -8.34 -3.26
N VAL A 408 15.47 -7.53 -3.54
CA VAL A 408 16.56 -7.82 -4.47
C VAL A 408 17.87 -7.62 -3.73
N ALA A 409 18.88 -8.45 -4.00
CA ALA A 409 20.17 -8.37 -3.29
C ALA A 409 20.85 -7.00 -3.49
N ASP A 410 20.57 -6.38 -4.63
CA ASP A 410 21.09 -5.08 -5.03
C ASP A 410 20.60 -3.94 -4.12
N ASP A 411 19.40 -4.05 -3.54
CA ASP A 411 18.90 -3.08 -2.55
C ASP A 411 19.77 -3.08 -1.27
N ILE A 412 20.30 -4.24 -0.87
CA ILE A 412 21.25 -4.34 0.24
C ILE A 412 22.54 -3.62 -0.13
N ARG A 413 23.12 -3.93 -1.29
CA ARG A 413 24.37 -3.30 -1.74
C ARG A 413 24.25 -1.79 -1.77
N THR A 414 23.11 -1.28 -2.23
CA THR A 414 22.79 0.16 -2.28
C THR A 414 22.74 0.78 -0.90
N ARG A 415 22.06 0.14 0.05
CA ARG A 415 21.95 0.62 1.43
C ARG A 415 23.30 0.58 2.15
N ASP A 416 24.06 -0.50 2.00
CA ASP A 416 25.36 -0.67 2.63
C ASP A 416 26.40 0.30 2.05
N PHE A 417 26.42 0.46 0.73
CA PHE A 417 27.25 1.47 0.07
C PHE A 417 26.91 2.87 0.57
N ALA A 418 25.63 3.24 0.61
CA ALA A 418 25.23 4.56 1.05
C ALA A 418 25.52 4.81 2.53
N ARG A 419 25.43 3.78 3.40
CA ARG A 419 25.85 3.87 4.80
C ARG A 419 27.34 4.16 4.91
N TRP A 420 28.18 3.33 4.27
CA TRP A 420 29.62 3.50 4.23
C TRP A 420 29.99 4.88 3.68
N PHE A 421 29.40 5.26 2.55
CA PHE A 421 29.70 6.50 1.86
C PHE A 421 29.29 7.71 2.68
N TRP A 422 28.01 7.86 3.05
CA TRP A 422 27.54 9.08 3.72
C TRP A 422 27.89 9.17 5.22
N THR A 423 28.28 8.06 5.84
CA THR A 423 28.64 8.02 7.27
C THR A 423 30.16 7.95 7.46
N GLU A 424 30.82 6.94 6.89
CA GLU A 424 32.23 6.68 7.17
C GLU A 424 33.16 7.60 6.34
N GLN A 425 32.84 7.83 5.06
CA GLN A 425 33.65 8.73 4.24
C GLN A 425 33.50 10.20 4.64
N ALA A 426 32.39 10.57 5.29
CA ALA A 426 32.20 11.91 5.86
C ALA A 426 33.16 12.21 7.02
N GLY A 427 33.68 11.19 7.71
CA GLY A 427 34.71 11.36 8.74
C GLY A 427 36.12 11.63 8.16
N ARG A 428 36.33 11.34 6.87
CA ARG A 428 37.61 11.45 6.18
C ARG A 428 37.66 12.60 5.17
N GLY A 429 36.63 13.43 5.11
CA GLY A 429 36.48 14.48 4.11
C GLY A 429 35.05 14.98 4.05
N GLU A 430 34.87 16.16 3.51
CA GLU A 430 33.55 16.78 3.41
C GLU A 430 32.83 16.29 2.14
N LEU A 431 31.66 15.67 2.29
CA LEU A 431 30.87 15.19 1.16
C LEU A 431 29.81 16.23 0.76
N VAL A 432 29.91 16.70 -0.48
CA VAL A 432 29.04 17.73 -1.07
C VAL A 432 28.33 17.16 -2.28
N CYS A 433 27.01 17.01 -2.20
CA CYS A 433 26.18 16.57 -3.30
C CYS A 433 25.90 17.74 -4.25
N LEU A 434 26.23 17.54 -5.53
CA LEU A 434 25.95 18.55 -6.55
C LEU A 434 24.46 18.95 -6.56
N LYS A 435 23.56 17.97 -6.47
CA LYS A 435 22.12 18.21 -6.54
C LYS A 435 21.55 18.90 -5.29
N SER A 436 21.73 18.30 -4.12
CA SER A 436 21.03 18.73 -2.90
C SER A 436 21.72 19.90 -2.20
N ASP A 437 23.06 20.03 -2.29
CA ASP A 437 23.78 21.11 -1.63
C ASP A 437 24.01 22.32 -2.53
N LEU A 438 24.38 22.07 -3.79
CA LEU A 438 24.76 23.12 -4.73
C LEU A 438 23.64 23.49 -5.69
N GLY A 439 22.50 22.78 -5.65
CA GLY A 439 21.37 22.99 -6.57
C GLY A 439 21.69 22.63 -8.03
N LEU A 440 22.82 21.96 -8.27
CA LEU A 440 23.33 21.60 -9.58
C LEU A 440 22.64 20.32 -10.09
N SER A 441 21.73 20.49 -11.05
CA SER A 441 20.86 19.42 -11.55
C SER A 441 20.87 19.35 -13.06
N PHE A 442 21.84 18.65 -13.61
CA PHE A 442 21.96 18.46 -15.04
C PHE A 442 21.27 17.15 -15.42
N ARG A 443 20.37 17.19 -16.41
CA ARG A 443 19.35 16.16 -16.74
C ARG A 443 18.16 16.10 -15.77
N PRO A 444 17.14 16.97 -15.95
CA PRO A 444 15.93 16.97 -15.14
C PRO A 444 15.19 15.62 -15.09
N ARG A 445 15.30 14.78 -16.13
CA ARG A 445 14.67 13.45 -16.17
C ARG A 445 15.23 12.49 -15.12
N LEU A 446 16.53 12.60 -14.78
CA LEU A 446 17.19 11.76 -13.76
C LEU A 446 16.50 11.86 -12.39
N TRP A 447 15.91 13.02 -12.09
CA TRP A 447 15.28 13.34 -10.80
C TRP A 447 13.76 13.20 -10.82
N ARG A 448 13.20 12.50 -11.82
CA ARG A 448 11.75 12.24 -11.92
C ARG A 448 11.40 10.77 -11.73
N VAL A 449 12.35 9.86 -11.91
CA VAL A 449 12.16 8.40 -11.82
C VAL A 449 13.44 7.73 -11.33
N GLY A 450 13.32 6.49 -10.87
CA GLY A 450 14.43 5.57 -10.65
C GLY A 450 15.28 5.74 -9.40
N MET A 451 16.53 5.28 -9.47
CA MET A 451 17.39 5.13 -8.30
C MET A 451 17.82 6.45 -7.66
N SER A 452 17.62 7.59 -8.33
CA SER A 452 17.86 8.91 -7.75
C SER A 452 17.03 9.18 -6.49
N ALA A 453 15.82 8.59 -6.38
CA ALA A 453 15.04 8.67 -5.15
C ALA A 453 15.67 7.88 -4.01
N VAL A 454 16.21 6.69 -4.31
CA VAL A 454 16.91 5.83 -3.34
C VAL A 454 18.19 6.52 -2.88
N TYR A 455 18.94 7.14 -3.80
CA TYR A 455 20.09 7.99 -3.51
C TYR A 455 19.75 9.10 -2.52
N LEU A 456 18.71 9.90 -2.81
CA LEU A 456 18.30 11.02 -1.94
C LEU A 456 17.79 10.53 -0.58
N PHE A 457 17.05 9.42 -0.57
CA PHE A 457 16.58 8.81 0.66
C PHE A 457 17.74 8.40 1.56
N HIS A 458 18.70 7.63 1.02
CA HIS A 458 19.85 7.18 1.81
C HIS A 458 20.78 8.32 2.21
N GLN A 459 21.00 9.32 1.35
CA GLN A 459 21.76 10.51 1.71
C GLN A 459 21.17 11.17 2.95
N ARG A 460 19.86 11.41 2.97
CA ARG A 460 19.17 12.05 4.10
C ARG A 460 19.13 11.16 5.35
N MET A 461 19.08 9.85 5.17
CA MET A 461 19.11 8.89 6.27
C MET A 461 20.48 8.79 6.94
N PHE A 462 21.56 8.72 6.16
CA PHE A 462 22.91 8.44 6.65
C PHE A 462 23.79 9.68 6.85
N SER A 463 23.63 10.73 6.04
CA SER A 463 24.47 11.92 6.14
C SER A 463 24.05 12.82 7.31
N GLU A 464 24.86 12.85 8.37
CA GLU A 464 24.63 13.72 9.53
C GLU A 464 24.58 15.20 9.16
N ARG A 465 25.41 15.65 8.22
CA ARG A 465 25.41 17.05 7.76
C ARG A 465 24.07 17.46 7.17
N HIS A 466 23.55 16.65 6.25
CA HIS A 466 22.24 16.90 5.65
C HIS A 466 21.14 16.86 6.72
N ARG A 467 21.22 15.93 7.69
CA ARG A 467 20.26 15.86 8.81
C ARG A 467 20.24 17.10 9.67
N GLN A 468 21.40 17.68 9.94
CA GLN A 468 21.54 18.92 10.69
C GLN A 468 21.30 20.18 9.84
N ARG A 469 21.01 20.03 8.55
CA ARG A 469 20.87 21.13 7.57
C ARG A 469 22.06 22.09 7.60
N ARG A 470 23.27 21.57 7.85
CA ARG A 470 24.49 22.38 7.88
C ARG A 470 24.86 22.78 6.45
N PRO A 471 25.05 24.09 6.18
CA PRO A 471 25.38 24.57 4.85
C PRO A 471 26.78 24.10 4.43
N VAL A 472 26.99 23.99 3.12
CA VAL A 472 28.31 23.73 2.56
C VAL A 472 29.11 25.04 2.53
N ASP A 473 30.37 24.95 2.96
CA ASP A 473 31.37 26.00 2.83
C ASP A 473 32.43 25.54 1.81
N LEU A 474 32.72 26.38 0.81
CA LEU A 474 33.69 26.09 -0.24
C LEU A 474 34.98 26.91 -0.06
N ASP A 475 35.23 27.45 1.12
CA ASP A 475 36.51 28.10 1.46
C ASP A 475 37.64 27.05 1.42
N PRO A 476 38.67 27.19 0.57
CA PRO A 476 39.80 26.27 0.54
C PRO A 476 40.56 26.19 1.89
N ALA A 477 40.46 27.20 2.75
CA ALA A 477 41.19 27.26 4.02
C ALA A 477 40.73 26.23 5.06
N ILE A 478 39.51 25.69 4.94
CA ILE A 478 38.97 24.68 5.88
C ILE A 478 39.27 23.23 5.45
N TYR A 479 39.91 23.05 4.29
CA TYR A 479 40.24 21.75 3.71
C TYR A 479 41.75 21.48 3.76
N SER A 480 42.13 20.22 3.69
CA SER A 480 43.53 19.79 3.65
C SER A 480 43.66 18.46 2.89
N LYS A 481 44.88 17.96 2.76
CA LYS A 481 45.11 16.61 2.18
C LYS A 481 44.47 15.49 3.02
N ASP A 482 44.43 15.66 4.34
CA ASP A 482 43.84 14.68 5.27
C ASP A 482 42.33 14.86 5.43
N ARG A 483 41.80 16.01 5.00
CA ARG A 483 40.36 16.31 4.98
C ARG A 483 39.98 17.01 3.66
N PRO A 484 39.93 16.27 2.55
CA PRO A 484 39.57 16.80 1.24
C PRO A 484 38.09 17.20 1.16
N LEU A 485 37.78 18.05 0.18
CA LEU A 485 36.44 18.31 -0.30
C LEU A 485 36.09 17.25 -1.36
N ARG A 486 34.93 16.59 -1.24
CA ARG A 486 34.47 15.58 -2.20
C ARG A 486 33.16 15.98 -2.81
N LEU A 487 33.18 16.33 -4.10
CA LEU A 487 31.98 16.61 -4.87
C LEU A 487 31.37 15.32 -5.40
N VAL A 488 30.09 15.10 -5.12
CA VAL A 488 29.37 13.86 -5.41
C VAL A 488 28.27 14.13 -6.43
N ALA A 489 28.41 13.53 -7.61
CA ALA A 489 27.38 13.48 -8.64
C ALA A 489 26.69 12.10 -8.63
N PHE A 490 25.36 12.10 -8.77
CA PHE A 490 24.61 10.86 -8.97
C PHE A 490 24.61 10.49 -10.47
N ASP A 491 24.77 9.21 -10.75
CA ASP A 491 24.90 8.56 -12.07
C ASP A 491 26.15 8.96 -12.87
N HIS A 492 26.31 10.24 -13.20
CA HIS A 492 27.43 10.73 -14.01
C HIS A 492 27.81 12.17 -13.63
N LEU A 493 29.07 12.52 -13.88
CA LEU A 493 29.50 13.92 -13.82
C LEU A 493 28.89 14.67 -15.02
N PRO A 494 28.36 15.90 -14.82
CA PRO A 494 27.81 16.74 -15.89
C PRO A 494 28.90 17.38 -16.78
N ALA A 495 29.96 16.61 -17.10
CA ALA A 495 31.06 17.06 -17.94
C ALA A 495 30.60 17.34 -19.37
N GLY A 496 31.16 18.38 -19.98
CA GLY A 496 30.79 18.82 -21.32
C GLY A 496 29.56 19.74 -21.35
N ILE A 497 28.99 20.08 -20.19
CA ILE A 497 28.00 21.14 -20.07
C ILE A 497 28.77 22.44 -19.81
N PRO A 498 28.80 23.41 -20.75
CA PRO A 498 29.71 24.55 -20.68
C PRO A 498 29.61 25.35 -19.38
N ALA A 499 28.42 25.41 -18.81
CA ALA A 499 28.17 26.16 -17.59
C ALA A 499 28.63 25.40 -16.32
N PHE A 500 28.56 24.06 -16.31
CA PHE A 500 29.23 23.25 -15.28
C PHE A 500 30.74 23.31 -15.43
N ASP A 501 31.27 23.14 -16.65
CA ASP A 501 32.71 23.13 -16.91
C ASP A 501 33.35 24.47 -16.51
N ARG A 502 32.69 25.60 -16.78
CA ARG A 502 33.14 26.92 -16.30
C ARG A 502 33.13 27.03 -14.78
N TRP A 503 32.12 26.50 -14.11
CA TRP A 503 32.04 26.52 -12.66
C TRP A 503 33.14 25.64 -12.03
N LEU A 504 33.34 24.44 -12.57
CA LEU A 504 34.39 23.53 -12.11
C LEU A 504 35.78 24.15 -12.34
N ALA A 505 36.04 24.74 -13.51
CA ALA A 505 37.29 25.43 -13.79
C ALA A 505 37.56 26.61 -12.83
N ALA A 506 36.51 27.35 -12.43
CA ALA A 506 36.65 28.40 -11.42
C ALA A 506 37.00 27.82 -10.03
N LEU A 507 36.41 26.68 -9.65
CA LEU A 507 36.73 25.97 -8.42
C LEU A 507 38.16 25.42 -8.42
N GLU A 508 38.61 24.88 -9.56
CA GLU A 508 39.97 24.40 -9.79
C GLU A 508 41.05 25.50 -9.78
N GLY A 509 40.64 26.77 -9.72
CA GLY A 509 41.55 27.88 -9.43
C GLY A 509 42.02 27.90 -7.97
N SER A 510 41.20 27.40 -7.03
CA SER A 510 41.51 27.36 -5.58
C SER A 510 41.77 25.94 -5.07
N PHE A 511 41.19 24.95 -5.74
CA PHE A 511 41.37 23.54 -5.46
C PHE A 511 42.14 22.86 -6.60
N GLN A 512 42.69 21.68 -6.34
CA GLN A 512 43.17 20.76 -7.36
C GLN A 512 42.43 19.44 -7.21
N VAL A 513 41.99 18.87 -8.34
CA VAL A 513 41.38 17.53 -8.35
C VAL A 513 42.51 16.52 -8.13
N GLN A 514 42.49 15.86 -6.99
CA GLN A 514 43.45 14.82 -6.63
C GLN A 514 43.07 13.48 -7.26
N ARG A 515 41.77 13.16 -7.25
CA ARG A 515 41.26 11.88 -7.73
C ARG A 515 39.82 12.00 -8.21
N THR A 516 39.48 11.24 -9.25
CA THR A 516 38.09 11.01 -9.69
C THR A 516 37.77 9.53 -9.53
N GLU A 517 36.71 9.21 -8.80
CA GLU A 517 36.25 7.84 -8.61
C GLU A 517 34.83 7.66 -9.09
N THR A 518 34.58 6.52 -9.74
CA THR A 518 33.22 6.11 -10.12
C THR A 518 32.88 4.84 -9.38
N TYR A 519 31.82 4.90 -8.60
CA TYR A 519 31.25 3.74 -7.92
C TYR A 519 30.01 3.30 -8.68
N LEU A 520 30.04 2.08 -9.23
CA LEU A 520 28.90 1.46 -9.88
C LEU A 520 28.32 0.37 -8.98
N ILE A 521 27.15 0.63 -8.38
CA ILE A 521 26.51 -0.27 -7.43
C ILE A 521 25.54 -1.19 -8.16
N GLN A 522 24.74 -0.59 -9.03
CA GLN A 522 23.82 -1.29 -9.93
C GLN A 522 24.01 -0.77 -11.35
N PRO A 523 24.39 -1.62 -12.31
CA PRO A 523 24.58 -1.20 -13.69
C PRO A 523 23.30 -0.73 -14.38
N GLY A 524 22.14 -1.26 -13.95
CA GLY A 524 20.91 -1.24 -14.74
C GLY A 524 21.02 -2.15 -15.98
N THR A 525 19.91 -2.33 -16.68
CA THR A 525 19.91 -2.87 -18.06
C THR A 525 19.81 -1.70 -19.05
N PRO A 526 20.19 -1.84 -20.33
CA PRO A 526 20.04 -0.76 -21.30
C PRO A 526 18.60 -0.24 -21.45
N GLU A 527 17.61 -1.13 -21.21
CA GLU A 527 16.17 -0.82 -21.23
C GLU A 527 15.68 -0.21 -19.90
N GLU A 528 16.48 -0.34 -18.84
CA GLU A 528 16.19 0.14 -17.48
C GLU A 528 17.35 0.99 -16.94
N ASP A 529 17.84 1.91 -17.77
CA ASP A 529 18.89 2.87 -17.40
C ASP A 529 18.50 3.68 -16.16
N TRP A 530 17.21 3.92 -15.93
CA TRP A 530 16.64 4.53 -14.74
C TRP A 530 16.84 3.72 -13.44
N LEU A 531 17.15 2.41 -13.54
CA LEU A 531 17.54 1.56 -12.40
C LEU A 531 19.04 1.59 -12.11
N ARG A 532 19.83 2.33 -12.91
CA ARG A 532 21.26 2.48 -12.66
C ARG A 532 21.50 3.26 -11.37
N ASP A 533 22.34 2.70 -10.52
CA ASP A 533 22.81 3.31 -9.27
C ASP A 533 24.32 3.46 -9.33
N ALA A 534 24.76 4.69 -9.54
CA ALA A 534 26.16 5.04 -9.67
C ALA A 534 26.46 6.40 -9.04
N TYR A 535 27.69 6.57 -8.59
CA TYR A 535 28.20 7.80 -7.98
C TYR A 535 29.49 8.16 -8.68
N VAL A 536 29.64 9.43 -9.06
CA VAL A 536 30.93 9.97 -9.49
C VAL A 536 31.40 10.97 -8.45
N VAL A 537 32.61 10.75 -7.92
CA VAL A 537 33.18 11.52 -6.81
C VAL A 537 34.47 12.17 -7.27
N LEU A 538 34.51 13.50 -7.21
CA LEU A 538 35.72 14.29 -7.39
C LEU A 538 36.29 14.62 -6.02
N GLU A 539 37.50 14.17 -5.72
CA GLU A 539 38.24 14.51 -4.51
C GLU A 539 39.16 15.69 -4.79
N LEU A 540 38.95 16.78 -4.05
CA LEU A 540 39.62 18.06 -4.21
C LEU A 540 40.39 18.42 -2.94
N ILE A 541 41.61 18.90 -3.13
CA ILE A 541 42.47 19.45 -2.07
C ILE A 541 42.84 20.90 -2.40
N PRO A 542 43.09 21.77 -1.42
CA PRO A 542 43.49 23.15 -1.70
C PRO A 542 44.87 23.21 -2.39
N ARG A 543 45.09 24.22 -3.23
CA ARG A 543 46.42 24.51 -3.80
C ARG A 543 47.27 25.31 -2.81
N GLU A 544 48.57 25.02 -2.69
CA GLU A 544 49.53 25.81 -1.88
C GLU A 544 50.29 26.88 -2.70
N PRO A 545 50.68 28.05 -2.14
CA PRO A 545 50.38 28.59 -0.82
C PRO A 545 49.24 29.63 -0.85
N VAL A 546 48.42 29.64 0.21
CA VAL A 546 47.28 30.55 0.39
C VAL A 546 47.78 31.99 0.69
N GLY A 547 48.34 32.66 -0.30
CA GLY A 547 48.63 34.10 -0.27
C GLY A 547 47.34 34.92 -0.26
N ALA A 548 47.38 36.18 0.19
CA ALA A 548 46.22 37.04 0.42
C ALA A 548 45.23 37.20 -0.78
N MET A 549 45.65 36.87 -2.01
CA MET A 549 44.79 36.83 -3.20
C MET A 549 43.92 35.56 -3.33
N ALA A 550 44.28 34.44 -2.69
CA ALA A 550 43.59 33.14 -2.78
C ALA A 550 42.46 32.98 -1.75
N ARG A 551 42.25 33.97 -0.88
CA ARG A 551 41.18 33.97 0.15
C ARG A 551 39.80 34.36 -0.37
N ARG A 552 39.60 34.40 -1.70
CA ARG A 552 38.25 34.66 -2.23
C ARG A 552 37.46 33.35 -2.10
N PRO A 553 36.30 33.37 -1.41
CA PRO A 553 35.46 32.19 -1.31
C PRO A 553 35.11 31.72 -2.73
N ALA A 554 35.20 30.42 -2.97
CA ALA A 554 34.86 29.86 -4.26
C ALA A 554 33.41 30.25 -4.63
N PRO A 555 33.15 30.63 -5.89
CA PRO A 555 31.82 31.07 -6.28
C PRO A 555 30.82 29.94 -6.07
N LYS A 556 29.76 30.24 -5.31
CA LYS A 556 28.60 29.35 -5.26
C LYS A 556 27.99 29.29 -6.67
N PRO A 557 27.66 28.11 -7.19
CA PRO A 557 27.06 28.00 -8.51
C PRO A 557 25.71 28.73 -8.56
N ASP A 558 25.46 29.48 -9.64
CA ASP A 558 24.13 30.06 -9.91
C ASP A 558 23.27 29.02 -10.63
N GLY A 559 22.52 28.24 -9.86
CA GLY A 559 21.60 27.20 -10.35
C GLY A 559 20.48 27.71 -11.28
N ARG A 560 20.27 29.03 -11.42
CA ARG A 560 19.25 29.61 -12.33
C ARG A 560 19.78 29.98 -13.71
N ARG A 561 21.11 30.06 -13.90
CA ARG A 561 21.78 30.32 -15.19
C ARG A 561 22.33 29.03 -15.84
N LEU A 562 21.91 27.87 -15.35
CA LEU A 562 22.42 26.53 -15.67
C LEU A 562 21.37 25.65 -16.33
#